data_AF-A0A183D4E5-F1
#
_entry.id   AF-A0A183D4E5-F1
#
_cell.length_a   1.000
_cell.length_b   1.000
_cell.length_c   1.000
_cell.angle_alpha   90.00
_cell.angle_beta   90.00
_cell.angle_gamma   90.00
#
_symmetry.space_group_name_H-M   'P 1'
#
loop_
_entity.id
_entity.type
_entity.pdbx_description
1 polymer ?
#
loop_
_entity_poly.entity_id
_entity_poly.type
_entity_poly.pdbx_seq_one_letter_code
_entity_poly.pdbx_strand_id
1 'polypeptide(L)'
;LQEIFSYLSPYQVLIVGQVCKRWKDIAQSPSLWQLVSFRPSYGGLQVTNQDYLLHLIGLRFTDLRVVELATDLITPNVLHELAARCPHLWSMTLGK
;
A
#
# COMPACT_ATOMS: atom_id res chain seq x y z
N LEU A 1 -18.05 -8.98 1.28
CA LEU A 1 -16.69 -9.41 0.83
C LEU A 1 -15.64 -8.36 1.15
N GLN A 2 -15.83 -7.09 0.76
CA GLN A 2 -14.89 -6.01 1.12
C GLN A 2 -14.73 -5.86 2.64
N GLU A 3 -15.84 -5.88 3.41
CA GLU A 3 -15.78 -5.88 4.89
C GLU A 3 -15.09 -7.12 5.46
N ILE A 4 -15.09 -8.26 4.76
CA ILE A 4 -14.34 -9.43 5.21
C ILE A 4 -12.85 -9.19 4.98
N PHE A 5 -12.49 -8.56 3.86
CA PHE A 5 -11.11 -8.27 3.51
C PHE A 5 -10.49 -7.18 4.39
N SER A 6 -11.29 -6.29 5.01
CA SER A 6 -10.75 -5.30 5.95
C SER A 6 -10.20 -5.91 7.25
N TYR A 7 -10.52 -7.17 7.54
CA TYR A 7 -9.92 -7.90 8.67
C TYR A 7 -8.63 -8.64 8.27
N LEU A 8 -8.26 -8.62 6.98
CA LEU A 8 -7.06 -9.28 6.48
C LEU A 8 -5.86 -8.34 6.52
N SER A 9 -4.68 -8.91 6.74
CA SER A 9 -3.44 -8.14 6.56
C SER A 9 -3.23 -7.79 5.08
N PRO A 10 -2.47 -6.71 4.76
CA PRO A 10 -2.18 -6.35 3.38
C PRO A 10 -1.61 -7.50 2.54
N TYR A 11 -0.80 -8.38 3.15
CA TYR A 11 -0.28 -9.58 2.51
C TYR A 11 -1.38 -10.60 2.18
N GLN A 12 -2.30 -10.84 3.12
CA GLN A 12 -3.45 -11.72 2.89
C GLN A 12 -4.38 -11.15 1.81
N VAL A 13 -4.59 -9.83 1.76
CA VAL A 13 -5.36 -9.16 0.70
C VAL A 13 -4.75 -9.43 -0.69
N LEU A 14 -3.41 -9.42 -0.81
CA LEU A 14 -2.73 -9.78 -2.07
C LEU A 14 -3.00 -11.23 -2.46
N ILE A 15 -2.97 -12.17 -1.51
CA ILE A 15 -3.20 -13.60 -1.76
C ILE A 15 -4.64 -13.84 -2.22
N VAL A 16 -5.63 -13.33 -1.49
CA VAL A 16 -7.04 -13.53 -1.84
C VAL A 16 -7.40 -12.85 -3.17
N GLY A 17 -6.68 -11.77 -3.53
CA GLY A 17 -6.79 -11.13 -4.84
C GLY A 17 -6.42 -12.02 -6.04
N GLN A 18 -5.72 -13.15 -5.82
CA GLN A 18 -5.35 -14.09 -6.89
C GLN A 18 -6.42 -15.17 -7.15
N VAL A 19 -7.47 -15.25 -6.34
CA VAL A 19 -8.47 -16.34 -6.41
C VAL A 19 -9.34 -16.24 -7.66
N CYS A 20 -9.90 -15.06 -7.94
CA CYS A 20 -10.70 -14.82 -9.14
C CYS A 20 -10.74 -13.33 -9.50
N LYS A 21 -11.19 -12.99 -10.71
CA LYS A 21 -11.27 -11.59 -11.19
C LYS A 21 -12.05 -10.67 -10.23
N ARG A 22 -13.20 -11.15 -9.73
CA ARG A 22 -14.03 -10.40 -8.79
C ARG A 22 -13.30 -10.11 -7.47
N TRP A 23 -12.52 -11.06 -6.96
CA TRP A 23 -11.76 -10.87 -5.72
C TRP A 23 -10.56 -9.95 -5.95
N LYS A 24 -9.94 -10.02 -7.12
CA LYS A 24 -8.91 -9.08 -7.56
C LYS A 24 -9.43 -7.64 -7.53
N ASP A 25 -10.59 -7.39 -8.12
CA ASP A 25 -11.20 -6.05 -8.16
C ASP A 25 -11.48 -5.50 -6.75
N ILE A 26 -12.00 -6.35 -5.86
CA ILE A 26 -12.23 -5.98 -4.45
C ILE A 26 -10.89 -5.70 -3.75
N ALA A 27 -9.88 -6.55 -3.94
CA ALA A 27 -8.56 -6.39 -3.33
C ALA A 27 -7.82 -5.14 -3.82
N GLN A 28 -8.16 -4.58 -5.00
CA GLN A 28 -7.63 -3.28 -5.45
C GLN A 28 -8.32 -2.07 -4.81
N SER A 29 -9.43 -2.25 -4.09
CA SER A 29 -10.20 -1.15 -3.51
C SER A 29 -9.33 -0.31 -2.55
N PRO A 30 -9.19 1.02 -2.77
CA PRO A 30 -8.31 1.87 -1.97
C PRO A 30 -8.58 1.84 -0.46
N SER A 31 -9.85 1.67 -0.08
CA SER A 31 -10.28 1.55 1.32
C SER A 31 -9.66 0.38 2.10
N LEU A 32 -9.16 -0.65 1.42
CA LEU A 32 -8.44 -1.78 2.07
C LEU A 32 -6.97 -1.47 2.34
N TRP A 33 -6.46 -0.36 1.82
CA TRP A 33 -5.05 0.03 1.87
C TRP A 33 -4.83 1.33 2.63
N GLN A 34 -5.65 1.61 3.64
CA GLN A 34 -5.50 2.81 4.47
C GLN A 34 -4.25 2.76 5.35
N LEU A 35 -3.78 1.57 5.72
CA LEU A 35 -2.57 1.34 6.51
C LEU A 35 -1.67 0.36 5.77
N VAL A 36 -0.50 0.83 5.32
CA VAL A 36 0.45 0.01 4.57
C VAL A 36 1.86 0.20 5.13
N SER A 37 2.52 -0.91 5.44
CA SER A 37 3.95 -0.93 5.75
C SER A 37 4.70 -1.51 4.57
N PHE A 38 5.75 -0.83 4.10
CA PHE A 38 6.69 -1.31 3.09
C PHE A 38 8.01 -1.76 3.72
N ARG A 39 7.98 -2.17 5.00
CA ARG A 39 9.14 -2.70 5.72
C ARG A 39 9.06 -4.23 5.81
N PRO A 40 9.67 -4.98 4.87
CA PRO A 40 9.58 -6.44 4.86
C PRO A 40 10.07 -7.10 6.16
N SER A 41 11.08 -6.51 6.80
CA SER A 41 11.63 -6.98 8.09
C SER A 41 10.62 -6.98 9.24
N TYR A 42 9.53 -6.22 9.13
CA TYR A 42 8.46 -6.13 10.13
C TYR A 42 7.11 -6.67 9.59
N GLY A 43 7.14 -7.52 8.56
CA GLY A 43 5.94 -8.09 7.95
C GLY A 43 5.22 -7.15 6.97
N GLY A 44 5.88 -6.07 6.57
CA GLY A 44 5.42 -5.17 5.51
C GLY A 44 5.54 -5.77 4.11
N LEU A 45 4.95 -5.08 3.14
CA LEU A 45 5.02 -5.42 1.73
C LEU A 45 6.43 -5.18 1.20
N GLN A 46 7.02 -6.21 0.58
CA GLN A 46 8.26 -6.06 -0.14
C GLN A 46 7.98 -5.43 -1.52
N VAL A 47 8.70 -4.35 -1.83
CA VAL A 47 8.69 -3.74 -3.17
C VAL A 47 10.11 -3.69 -3.68
N THR A 48 10.37 -4.35 -4.81
CA THR A 48 11.70 -4.48 -5.40
C THR A 48 12.04 -3.37 -6.40
N ASN A 49 11.04 -2.60 -6.84
CA ASN A 49 11.18 -1.60 -7.89
C ASN A 49 10.42 -0.31 -7.51
N GLN A 50 11.12 0.82 -7.51
CA GLN A 50 10.55 2.14 -7.23
C GLN A 50 9.46 2.54 -8.23
N ASP A 51 9.64 2.28 -9.52
CA ASP A 51 8.64 2.61 -10.55
C ASP A 51 7.34 1.83 -10.34
N TYR A 52 7.47 0.59 -9.85
CA TYR A 52 6.33 -0.22 -9.47
C TYR A 52 5.61 0.37 -8.25
N LEU A 53 6.34 0.88 -7.24
CA LEU A 53 5.74 1.58 -6.11
C LEU A 53 4.97 2.82 -6.56
N LEU A 54 5.57 3.67 -7.40
CA LEU A 54 4.91 4.87 -7.94
C LEU A 54 3.62 4.52 -8.68
N HIS A 55 3.64 3.47 -9.48
CA HIS A 55 2.45 2.97 -10.16
C HIS A 55 1.37 2.49 -9.18
N LEU A 56 1.74 1.77 -8.12
CA LEU A 56 0.79 1.31 -7.10
C LEU A 56 0.19 2.47 -6.30
N ILE A 57 0.97 3.53 -6.01
CA ILE A 57 0.47 4.73 -5.34
C ILE A 57 -0.68 5.35 -6.14
N GLY A 58 -0.50 5.49 -7.46
CA GLY A 58 -1.52 6.08 -8.33
C GLY A 58 -2.77 5.21 -8.52
N LEU A 59 -2.67 3.89 -8.42
CA LEU A 59 -3.79 2.98 -8.65
C LEU A 59 -4.57 2.59 -7.39
N ARG A 60 -3.85 2.34 -6.30
CA ARG A 60 -4.36 1.58 -5.16
C ARG A 60 -4.28 2.35 -3.84
N PHE A 61 -3.26 3.17 -3.65
CA PHE A 61 -3.01 3.83 -2.35
C PHE A 61 -3.59 5.25 -2.28
N THR A 62 -4.67 5.52 -3.00
CA THR A 62 -5.27 6.87 -3.06
C THR A 62 -5.99 7.27 -1.77
N ASP A 63 -6.43 6.31 -0.95
CA ASP A 63 -7.05 6.53 0.38
C ASP A 63 -6.09 6.18 1.54
N LEU A 64 -4.78 6.23 1.28
CA LEU A 64 -3.75 5.92 2.26
C LEU A 64 -3.75 6.95 3.40
N ARG A 65 -3.75 6.47 4.64
CA ARG A 65 -3.78 7.27 5.88
C ARG A 65 -2.49 7.15 6.67
N VAL A 66 -1.95 5.94 6.74
CA VAL A 66 -0.72 5.62 7.44
C VAL A 66 0.20 4.83 6.53
N VAL A 67 1.42 5.31 6.36
CA VAL A 67 2.46 4.60 5.58
C VAL A 67 3.75 4.46 6.36
N GLU A 68 4.38 3.31 6.22
CA GLU A 68 5.74 3.09 6.71
C GLU A 68 6.65 2.73 5.55
N LEU A 69 7.72 3.49 5.38
CA LEU A 69 8.69 3.27 4.30
C LEU A 69 9.96 2.64 4.86
N ALA A 70 10.50 1.65 4.14
CA ALA A 70 11.85 1.17 4.34
C ALA A 70 12.87 2.19 3.79
N THR A 71 14.08 2.21 4.35
CA THR A 71 15.10 3.25 4.09
C THR A 71 15.47 3.36 2.61
N ASP A 72 15.46 2.25 1.88
CA ASP A 72 15.72 2.16 0.44
C ASP A 72 14.62 2.80 -0.42
N LEU A 73 13.41 2.94 0.11
CA LEU A 73 12.25 3.54 -0.58
C LEU A 73 12.07 5.04 -0.25
N ILE A 74 12.89 5.61 0.63
CA ILE A 74 12.83 7.03 0.99
C ILE A 74 13.53 7.84 -0.11
N THR A 75 12.83 8.10 -1.21
CA THR A 75 13.33 8.90 -2.34
C THR A 75 12.42 10.10 -2.63
N PRO A 76 12.95 11.20 -3.20
CA PRO A 76 12.14 12.39 -3.50
C PRO A 76 10.92 12.09 -4.38
N ASN A 77 11.07 11.17 -5.35
CA ASN A 77 9.98 10.80 -6.25
C ASN A 77 8.84 10.10 -5.52
N VAL A 78 9.17 9.14 -4.63
CA VAL A 78 8.17 8.41 -3.84
C VAL A 78 7.44 9.37 -2.90
N LEU A 79 8.19 10.24 -2.20
CA LEU A 79 7.61 11.21 -1.29
C LEU A 79 6.72 12.24 -2.02
N HIS A 80 7.16 12.71 -3.18
CA HIS A 80 6.38 13.63 -4.02
C HIS A 80 5.08 12.98 -4.50
N GLU A 81 5.13 11.73 -4.97
CA GLU A 81 3.93 11.02 -5.44
C GLU A 81 2.96 10.72 -4.29
N LEU A 82 3.45 10.34 -3.11
CA LEU A 82 2.63 10.17 -1.91
C LEU A 82 1.94 11.47 -1.52
N ALA A 83 2.66 12.59 -1.51
CA ALA A 83 2.08 13.90 -1.21
C ALA A 83 1.02 14.33 -2.24
N ALA A 84 1.22 14.00 -3.52
CA ALA A 84 0.29 14.35 -4.59
C ALA A 84 -0.96 13.46 -4.66
N ARG A 85 -0.83 12.16 -4.33
CA ARG A 85 -1.89 11.16 -4.54
C ARG A 85 -2.63 10.74 -3.28
N CYS A 86 -2.06 10.98 -2.10
CA CYS A 86 -2.62 10.53 -0.82
C CYS A 86 -3.02 11.74 0.06
N PRO A 87 -4.10 12.48 -0.27
CA PRO A 87 -4.49 13.70 0.45
C PRO A 87 -4.92 13.44 1.90
N HIS A 88 -5.24 12.19 2.25
CA HIS A 88 -5.65 11.77 3.59
C HIS A 88 -4.53 11.16 4.43
N LEU A 89 -3.29 11.24 3.94
CA LEU A 89 -2.11 10.76 4.65
C LEU A 89 -1.85 11.65 5.87
N TRP A 90 -1.99 11.09 7.07
CA TRP A 90 -1.81 11.82 8.33
C TRP A 90 -0.62 11.31 9.15
N SER A 91 -0.15 10.09 8.90
CA SER A 91 1.04 9.53 9.54
C SER A 91 1.97 8.90 8.51
N MET A 92 3.23 9.28 8.54
CA MET A 92 4.30 8.71 7.72
C MET A 92 5.48 8.35 8.62
N THR A 93 5.87 7.09 8.60
CA THR A 93 7.04 6.59 9.35
C THR A 93 8.20 6.37 8.39
N LEU A 94 9.33 7.00 8.69
CA LEU A 94 10.56 6.96 7.89
C LEU A 94 11.69 6.36 8.75
N GLY A 95 11.96 5.06 8.61
CA GLY A 95 12.92 4.30 9.45
C GLY A 95 12.50 4.15 10.93
N LYS A 96 13.15 3.38 11.81
CA LYS A 96 14.19 2.33 11.70
C LYS A 96 13.60 0.95 11.39
#